data_AF-A0A937Q975-F1
#
_entry.id   AF-A0A937Q975-F1
#
_cell.length_a   1.000
_cell.length_b   1.000
_cell.length_c   1.000
_cell.angle_alpha   90.00
_cell.angle_beta   90.00
_cell.angle_gamma   90.00
#
_symmetry.space_group_name_H-M   'P 1'
#
loop_
_entity.id
_entity.type
_entity.pdbx_description
1 polymer ?
#
loop_
_entity_poly.entity_id
_entity_poly.type
_entity_poly.pdbx_seq_one_letter_code
_entity_poly.pdbx_strand_id
1 'polypeptide(L)'
;MAFEISKQPYSGEIGETIVGTGGSAVKLGGEDSYPFHLFEGKMPNPPKIAMEVWDYDPSEEWPEASIEPFKDVISSPDAWAKKCVDDYGADMIVLQLKSTDPNGMDRSADEAAEVAKKVSDAIDVPLIIWGTANSQKDEEVLKKISELCEGKNVALGPVEEGNHKGVGASALGYNHTIIASSPIDVNLAKQLNILLGNLGVQANNIIIDPTTGGLGYGLEYSYSVMERIRMAALTQEDDKLQVPMISNIGNEVWKSKEAGLSLDDAPTLGDPERRGILMESVAAVSYLLSGADVVILRHPESVRLTRSFIDFMIEGGMATDVQEISKKMELKEVDLIAISPEPNLAVAEEKPAVKEKVAKPKKAAPKPKKKEEKPKKAPPKAEEKVVELKPKAEEEAKKEAEEDAKVKAEGEAKKKAEEEARAREEELRMKAEEEAKAEAEEEAKKKAEEEARAKAEKEVKAKDEAKAKEKEDLEILRFKRAQEREKLEVERKAHEAEEVTKTPAAEQMNFVEKLSKNLDRIHRRITI
;
A
#
# COMPACT_ATOMS: atom_id res chain seq x y z
N MET A 1 -6.71 47.20 19.85
CA MET A 1 -5.50 46.78 19.11
C MET A 1 -5.94 46.30 17.73
N ALA A 2 -5.12 46.51 16.70
CA ALA A 2 -5.35 45.88 15.39
C ALA A 2 -5.18 44.37 15.53
N PHE A 3 -5.99 43.59 14.82
CA PHE A 3 -5.83 42.14 14.76
C PHE A 3 -4.57 41.80 13.94
N GLU A 4 -3.74 40.91 14.47
CA GLU A 4 -2.55 40.39 13.80
C GLU A 4 -2.71 38.87 13.65
N ILE A 5 -2.53 38.37 12.43
CA ILE A 5 -2.65 36.94 12.14
C ILE A 5 -1.43 36.23 12.73
N SER A 6 -1.66 35.25 13.60
CA SER A 6 -0.60 34.39 14.12
C SER A 6 -0.01 33.57 12.98
N LYS A 7 1.32 33.59 12.85
CA LYS A 7 2.05 32.82 11.84
C LYS A 7 2.85 31.70 12.49
N GLN A 8 2.88 30.54 11.83
CA GLN A 8 3.74 29.44 12.22
C GLN A 8 5.18 29.70 11.76
N PRO A 9 6.20 29.59 12.63
CA PRO A 9 7.58 29.55 12.17
C PRO A 9 7.87 28.22 11.48
N TYR A 10 8.35 28.30 10.24
CA TYR A 10 8.87 27.18 9.46
C TYR A 10 10.39 27.29 9.36
N SER A 11 11.04 26.14 9.42
CA SER A 11 12.50 26.01 9.41
C SER A 11 12.98 25.16 8.22
N GLY A 12 12.07 24.40 7.61
CA GLY A 12 12.31 23.63 6.39
C GLY A 12 11.35 23.98 5.26
N GLU A 13 11.60 23.39 4.10
CA GLU A 13 10.78 23.48 2.88
C GLU A 13 10.68 22.10 2.23
N ILE A 14 9.66 21.89 1.40
CA ILE A 14 9.52 20.65 0.62
C ILE A 14 10.34 20.77 -0.65
N GLY A 15 11.22 19.81 -0.91
CA GLY A 15 12.03 19.80 -2.12
C GLY A 15 11.20 19.63 -3.39
N GLU A 16 11.71 20.16 -4.51
CA GLU A 16 11.07 19.98 -5.81
C GLU A 16 11.44 18.62 -6.42
N THR A 17 10.43 17.89 -6.90
CA THR A 17 10.61 16.68 -7.74
C THR A 17 10.00 16.91 -9.11
N ILE A 18 10.69 16.45 -10.15
CA ILE A 18 10.23 16.57 -11.55
C ILE A 18 9.90 15.19 -12.07
N VAL A 19 8.67 15.00 -12.59
CA VAL A 19 8.26 13.78 -13.28
C VAL A 19 7.99 14.10 -14.75
N GLY A 20 8.44 13.24 -15.65
CA GLY A 20 8.39 13.46 -17.09
C GLY A 20 9.56 14.29 -17.61
N THR A 21 9.51 14.64 -18.90
CA THR A 21 10.56 15.39 -19.61
C THR A 21 9.97 16.45 -20.52
N GLY A 22 10.79 17.41 -20.94
CA GLY A 22 10.37 18.45 -21.88
C GLY A 22 9.33 19.42 -21.31
N GLY A 23 8.53 20.01 -22.19
CA GLY A 23 7.54 21.04 -21.84
C GLY A 23 6.33 20.52 -21.05
N SER A 24 6.12 19.21 -21.00
CA SER A 24 5.05 18.56 -20.25
C SER A 24 5.50 17.95 -18.92
N ALA A 25 6.77 18.15 -18.55
CA ALA A 25 7.26 17.73 -17.24
C ALA A 25 6.49 18.44 -16.12
N VAL A 26 6.11 17.68 -15.10
CA VAL A 26 5.38 18.17 -13.93
C VAL A 26 6.35 18.36 -12.78
N LYS A 27 6.30 19.55 -12.17
CA LYS A 27 6.99 19.89 -10.92
C LYS A 27 6.06 19.68 -9.74
N LEU A 28 6.56 19.05 -8.69
CA LEU A 28 5.87 18.74 -7.45
C LEU A 28 6.65 19.32 -6.25
N GLY A 29 5.94 19.67 -5.18
CA GLY A 29 6.54 20.23 -3.95
C GLY A 29 6.95 21.70 -4.06
N GLY A 30 7.95 22.11 -3.30
CA GLY A 30 8.48 23.48 -3.27
C GLY A 30 7.80 24.39 -2.24
N GLU A 31 6.82 23.92 -1.49
CA GLU A 31 6.16 24.70 -0.46
C GLU A 31 6.99 24.86 0.82
N ASP A 32 6.85 26.03 1.45
CA ASP A 32 7.55 26.42 2.68
C ASP A 32 6.59 26.63 3.88
N SER A 33 5.34 26.19 3.73
CA SER A 33 4.30 26.24 4.76
C SER A 33 3.37 25.04 4.69
N TYR A 34 2.48 24.89 5.68
CA TYR A 34 1.44 23.87 5.62
C TYR A 34 0.52 24.01 4.39
N PRO A 35 -0.17 22.92 4.00
CA PRO A 35 -0.96 22.88 2.76
C PRO A 35 -1.96 24.04 2.67
N PHE A 36 -1.87 24.81 1.59
CA PHE A 36 -2.71 25.98 1.31
C PHE A 36 -2.63 27.14 2.32
N HIS A 37 -1.65 27.17 3.23
CA HIS A 37 -1.41 28.29 4.14
C HIS A 37 -0.70 29.47 3.45
N LEU A 38 -1.24 29.94 2.32
CA LEU A 38 -0.64 30.97 1.46
C LEU A 38 -0.54 32.37 2.11
N PHE A 39 -1.18 32.56 3.27
CA PHE A 39 -1.06 33.79 4.07
C PHE A 39 0.26 33.86 4.87
N GLU A 40 0.93 32.71 5.07
CA GLU A 40 2.15 32.58 5.88
C GLU A 40 3.31 31.88 5.16
N GLY A 41 3.11 31.36 3.95
CA GLY A 41 4.16 30.83 3.09
C GLY A 41 3.79 30.82 1.60
N LYS A 42 4.54 30.07 0.83
CA LYS A 42 4.44 29.90 -0.62
C LYS A 42 4.19 28.44 -0.94
N MET A 43 3.47 28.22 -2.04
CA MET A 43 3.25 26.92 -2.66
C MET A 43 3.43 27.11 -4.17
N PRO A 44 4.68 27.11 -4.67
CA PRO A 44 4.99 27.48 -6.06
C PRO A 44 4.43 26.48 -7.08
N ASN A 45 4.30 25.21 -6.69
CA ASN A 45 3.74 24.15 -7.52
C ASN A 45 2.42 23.67 -6.87
N PRO A 46 1.25 23.99 -7.46
CA PRO A 46 -0.04 23.47 -7.01
C PRO A 46 -0.09 21.94 -7.06
N PRO A 47 -0.86 21.27 -6.17
CA PRO A 47 -1.06 19.83 -6.23
C PRO A 47 -1.61 19.38 -7.59
N LYS A 48 -1.26 18.16 -7.99
CA LYS A 48 -1.60 17.60 -9.31
C LYS A 48 -2.56 16.43 -9.19
N ILE A 49 -3.37 16.25 -10.22
CA ILE A 49 -4.33 15.15 -10.29
C ILE A 49 -3.87 14.16 -11.35
N ALA A 50 -3.55 12.95 -10.90
CA ALA A 50 -3.30 11.82 -11.78
C ALA A 50 -4.57 11.01 -11.99
N MET A 51 -4.84 10.55 -13.21
CA MET A 51 -5.95 9.64 -13.47
C MET A 51 -5.49 8.19 -13.61
N GLU A 52 -6.24 7.28 -12.98
CA GLU A 52 -6.00 5.84 -12.99
C GLU A 52 -6.43 5.20 -14.33
N VAL A 53 -5.56 4.34 -14.85
CA VAL A 53 -5.78 3.44 -15.99
C VAL A 53 -5.27 2.06 -15.60
N TRP A 54 -6.03 0.99 -15.89
CA TRP A 54 -5.56 -0.38 -15.68
C TRP A 54 -4.96 -0.96 -16.96
N ASP A 55 -4.02 -1.89 -16.82
CA ASP A 55 -3.35 -2.59 -17.92
C ASP A 55 -4.20 -3.73 -18.54
N TYR A 56 -5.43 -3.90 -18.07
CA TYR A 56 -6.48 -4.74 -18.65
C TYR A 56 -7.86 -4.11 -18.44
N ASP A 57 -8.89 -4.70 -19.02
CA ASP A 57 -10.29 -4.25 -18.93
C ASP A 57 -10.95 -4.67 -17.60
N PRO A 58 -11.26 -3.74 -16.69
CA PRO A 58 -11.90 -4.05 -15.41
C PRO A 58 -13.43 -4.00 -15.44
N SER A 59 -14.08 -4.04 -16.61
CA SER A 59 -15.55 -3.88 -16.72
C SER A 59 -16.37 -4.88 -15.90
N GLU A 60 -15.80 -6.04 -15.55
CA GLU A 60 -16.44 -7.05 -14.71
C GLU A 60 -16.14 -6.89 -13.21
N GLU A 61 -15.19 -6.02 -12.85
CA GLU A 61 -14.69 -5.83 -11.48
C GLU A 61 -15.12 -4.50 -10.88
N TRP A 62 -15.32 -3.50 -11.73
CA TRP A 62 -15.60 -2.14 -11.31
C TRP A 62 -17.10 -1.87 -11.15
N PRO A 63 -17.50 -1.00 -10.21
CA PRO A 63 -18.87 -0.49 -10.16
C PRO A 63 -19.25 0.21 -11.47
N GLU A 64 -20.49 0.07 -11.92
CA GLU A 64 -21.00 0.66 -13.17
C GLU A 64 -20.72 2.17 -13.26
N ALA A 65 -20.90 2.90 -12.15
CA ALA A 65 -20.62 4.33 -12.06
C ALA A 65 -19.17 4.70 -12.41
N SER A 66 -18.21 3.81 -12.12
CA SER A 66 -16.80 4.03 -12.48
C SER A 66 -16.45 3.57 -13.89
N ILE A 67 -17.27 2.70 -14.50
CA ILE A 67 -17.08 2.21 -15.87
C ILE A 67 -17.69 3.18 -16.89
N GLU A 68 -18.88 3.73 -16.60
CA GLU A 68 -19.67 4.58 -17.49
C GLU A 68 -18.84 5.66 -18.23
N PRO A 69 -17.92 6.40 -17.57
CA PRO A 69 -17.15 7.44 -18.25
C PRO A 69 -16.15 6.93 -19.29
N PHE A 70 -15.81 5.64 -19.26
CA PHE A 70 -14.74 5.04 -20.06
C PHE A 70 -15.23 3.92 -20.98
N LYS A 71 -16.52 3.59 -21.01
CA LYS A 71 -17.08 2.43 -21.76
C LYS A 71 -16.59 2.27 -23.20
N ASP A 72 -16.28 3.37 -23.88
CA ASP A 72 -15.80 3.43 -25.26
C ASP A 72 -14.29 3.13 -25.42
N VAL A 73 -13.51 3.22 -24.33
CA VAL A 73 -12.05 3.08 -24.34
C VAL A 73 -11.48 2.14 -23.28
N ILE A 74 -12.28 1.67 -22.32
CA ILE A 74 -11.85 0.95 -21.10
C ILE A 74 -11.04 -0.33 -21.38
N SER A 75 -11.22 -0.95 -22.54
CA SER A 75 -10.49 -2.14 -22.98
C SER A 75 -9.11 -1.86 -23.59
N SER A 76 -8.77 -0.59 -23.83
CA SER A 76 -7.50 -0.18 -24.46
C SER A 76 -6.78 0.86 -23.59
N PRO A 77 -5.77 0.46 -22.80
CA PRO A 77 -5.11 1.34 -21.83
C PRO A 77 -4.56 2.64 -22.42
N ASP A 78 -4.06 2.61 -23.65
CA ASP A 78 -3.55 3.78 -24.38
C ASP A 78 -4.67 4.76 -24.80
N ALA A 79 -5.78 4.26 -25.34
CA ALA A 79 -6.93 5.09 -25.71
C ALA A 79 -7.61 5.65 -24.46
N TRP A 80 -7.67 4.85 -23.39
CA TRP A 80 -8.18 5.28 -22.09
C TRP A 80 -7.31 6.39 -21.49
N ALA A 81 -5.99 6.19 -21.42
CA ALA A 81 -5.06 7.21 -20.93
C ALA A 81 -5.18 8.51 -21.74
N LYS A 82 -5.26 8.40 -23.07
CA LYS A 82 -5.47 9.56 -23.94
C LYS A 82 -6.77 10.30 -23.63
N LYS A 83 -7.88 9.57 -23.43
CA LYS A 83 -9.16 10.16 -23.05
C LYS A 83 -9.10 10.88 -21.69
N CYS A 84 -8.39 10.30 -20.72
CA CYS A 84 -8.17 10.94 -19.42
C CYS A 84 -7.46 12.31 -19.55
N VAL A 85 -6.52 12.42 -20.49
CA VAL A 85 -5.83 13.69 -20.77
C VAL A 85 -6.73 14.64 -21.57
N ASP A 86 -7.19 14.20 -22.74
CA ASP A 86 -7.87 15.05 -23.73
C ASP A 86 -9.24 15.57 -23.24
N ASP A 87 -10.02 14.71 -22.58
CA ASP A 87 -11.42 15.01 -22.23
C ASP A 87 -11.60 15.36 -20.74
N TYR A 88 -10.76 14.79 -19.87
CA TYR A 88 -10.94 14.88 -18.41
C TYR A 88 -9.86 15.70 -17.70
N GLY A 89 -8.84 16.17 -18.43
CA GLY A 89 -7.85 17.11 -17.92
C GLY A 89 -6.95 16.51 -16.84
N ALA A 90 -6.51 15.25 -17.00
CA ALA A 90 -5.50 14.66 -16.13
C ALA A 90 -4.15 15.39 -16.26
N ASP A 91 -3.51 15.77 -15.15
CA ASP A 91 -2.16 16.36 -15.18
C ASP A 91 -1.08 15.29 -15.37
N MET A 92 -1.39 14.05 -14.99
CA MET A 92 -0.53 12.86 -15.05
C MET A 92 -1.40 11.62 -15.26
N ILE A 93 -0.82 10.52 -15.72
CA ILE A 93 -1.50 9.21 -15.80
C ILE A 93 -0.83 8.23 -14.85
N VAL A 94 -1.62 7.44 -14.15
CA VAL A 94 -1.14 6.27 -13.40
C VAL A 94 -1.61 5.02 -14.13
N LEU A 95 -0.66 4.27 -14.67
CA LEU A 95 -0.91 2.93 -15.19
C LEU A 95 -0.73 1.91 -14.06
N GLN A 96 -1.84 1.31 -13.64
CA GLN A 96 -1.87 0.23 -12.67
C GLN A 96 -1.65 -1.10 -13.39
N LEU A 97 -0.58 -1.79 -13.04
CA LEU A 97 -0.19 -3.09 -13.60
C LEU A 97 -0.92 -4.24 -12.91
N LYS A 98 -2.25 -4.12 -12.78
CA LYS A 98 -3.07 -5.10 -12.04
C LYS A 98 -3.00 -6.50 -12.66
N SER A 99 -2.72 -6.61 -13.97
CA SER A 99 -2.59 -7.91 -14.63
C SER A 99 -1.32 -8.68 -14.24
N THR A 100 -0.35 -8.06 -13.59
CA THR A 100 0.88 -8.74 -13.14
C THR A 100 0.74 -9.44 -11.79
N ASP A 101 -0.42 -9.36 -11.12
CA ASP A 101 -0.60 -10.03 -9.82
C ASP A 101 -0.35 -11.54 -9.97
N PRO A 102 0.62 -12.13 -9.23
CA PRO A 102 0.90 -13.56 -9.27
C PRO A 102 -0.27 -14.45 -8.84
N ASN A 103 -1.26 -13.89 -8.13
CA ASN A 103 -2.49 -14.60 -7.75
C ASN A 103 -3.64 -14.39 -8.74
N GLY A 104 -3.43 -13.54 -9.76
CA GLY A 104 -4.41 -13.21 -10.79
C GLY A 104 -3.96 -13.70 -12.16
N MET A 105 -3.80 -12.77 -13.10
CA MET A 105 -3.39 -13.08 -14.47
C MET A 105 -1.90 -13.41 -14.61
N ASP A 106 -1.06 -12.98 -13.65
CA ASP A 106 0.39 -13.20 -13.62
C ASP A 106 1.10 -12.89 -14.95
N ARG A 107 0.70 -11.80 -15.64
CA ARG A 107 1.35 -11.38 -16.88
C ARG A 107 2.85 -11.19 -16.67
N SER A 108 3.63 -11.49 -17.70
CA SER A 108 5.08 -11.37 -17.65
C SER A 108 5.54 -9.91 -17.62
N ALA A 109 6.78 -9.67 -17.17
CA ALA A 109 7.39 -8.34 -17.22
C ALA A 109 7.47 -7.77 -18.65
N ASP A 110 7.69 -8.59 -19.66
CA ASP A 110 7.72 -8.16 -21.06
C ASP A 110 6.33 -7.68 -21.53
N GLU A 111 5.26 -8.41 -21.23
CA GLU A 111 3.90 -8.00 -21.59
C GLU A 111 3.49 -6.69 -20.89
N ALA A 112 3.77 -6.57 -19.60
CA ALA A 112 3.49 -5.35 -18.85
C ALA A 112 4.29 -4.15 -19.38
N ALA A 113 5.55 -4.36 -19.77
CA ALA A 113 6.40 -3.31 -20.33
C ALA A 113 5.90 -2.82 -21.69
N GLU A 114 5.42 -3.71 -22.57
CA GLU A 114 4.81 -3.29 -23.84
C GLU A 114 3.56 -2.43 -23.62
N VAL A 115 2.70 -2.77 -22.65
CA VAL A 115 1.54 -1.94 -22.29
C VAL A 115 1.99 -0.57 -21.77
N ALA A 116 2.96 -0.54 -20.85
CA ALA A 116 3.52 0.71 -20.31
C ALA A 116 4.11 1.60 -21.40
N LYS A 117 4.85 1.01 -22.34
CA LYS A 117 5.39 1.72 -23.50
C LYS A 117 4.28 2.28 -24.39
N LYS A 118 3.27 1.47 -24.71
CA LYS A 118 2.13 1.88 -25.54
C LYS A 118 1.39 3.07 -24.93
N VAL A 119 1.12 3.04 -23.63
CA VAL A 119 0.50 4.15 -22.89
C VAL A 119 1.42 5.37 -22.89
N SER A 120 2.70 5.17 -22.60
CA SER A 120 3.70 6.23 -22.56
C SER A 120 3.96 6.91 -23.90
N ASP A 121 3.72 6.23 -25.03
CA ASP A 121 3.82 6.78 -26.38
C ASP A 121 2.51 7.48 -26.81
N ALA A 122 1.38 7.20 -26.15
CA ALA A 122 0.06 7.72 -26.51
C ALA A 122 -0.32 9.04 -25.83
N ILE A 123 0.32 9.37 -24.70
CA ILE A 123 0.05 10.57 -23.90
C ILE A 123 1.22 11.55 -23.95
N ASP A 124 0.92 12.83 -23.72
CA ASP A 124 1.92 13.89 -23.63
C ASP A 124 2.20 14.33 -22.18
N VAL A 125 1.41 13.89 -21.20
CA VAL A 125 1.63 14.13 -19.76
C VAL A 125 2.54 13.07 -19.11
N PRO A 126 3.11 13.33 -17.92
CA PRO A 126 3.96 12.35 -17.23
C PRO A 126 3.22 11.07 -16.84
N LEU A 127 3.95 9.96 -16.86
CA LEU A 127 3.45 8.62 -16.54
C LEU A 127 4.01 8.12 -15.22
N ILE A 128 3.10 7.66 -14.37
CA ILE A 128 3.36 6.89 -13.16
C ILE A 128 3.04 5.43 -13.46
N ILE A 129 3.98 4.54 -13.12
CA ILE A 129 3.83 3.10 -13.23
C ILE A 129 3.61 2.56 -11.82
N TRP A 130 2.48 1.89 -11.61
CA TRP A 130 2.09 1.37 -10.31
C TRP A 130 1.93 -0.16 -10.36
N GLY A 131 2.77 -0.86 -9.61
CA GLY A 131 2.76 -2.32 -9.49
C GLY A 131 1.64 -2.87 -8.60
N THR A 132 1.85 -4.09 -8.11
CA THR A 132 0.84 -4.86 -7.35
C THR A 132 1.09 -4.92 -5.85
N ALA A 133 2.15 -4.27 -5.37
CA ALA A 133 2.68 -4.41 -4.01
C ALA A 133 3.14 -5.84 -3.69
N ASN A 134 3.55 -6.60 -4.72
CA ASN A 134 4.28 -7.85 -4.57
C ASN A 134 5.75 -7.58 -4.85
N SER A 135 6.58 -7.47 -3.82
CA SER A 135 7.95 -6.95 -3.98
C SER A 135 8.79 -7.73 -5.01
N GLN A 136 8.63 -9.05 -5.12
CA GLN A 136 9.38 -9.87 -6.09
C GLN A 136 8.92 -9.63 -7.52
N LYS A 137 7.60 -9.67 -7.74
CA LYS A 137 7.02 -9.45 -9.05
C LYS A 137 7.21 -8.02 -9.53
N ASP A 138 7.00 -7.05 -8.64
CA ASP A 138 7.18 -5.63 -8.93
C ASP A 138 8.66 -5.34 -9.22
N GLU A 139 9.63 -5.98 -8.55
CA GLU A 139 11.04 -5.82 -8.90
C GLU A 139 11.31 -6.27 -10.35
N GLU A 140 10.81 -7.45 -10.74
CA GLU A 140 10.98 -7.97 -12.11
C GLU A 140 10.36 -7.02 -13.15
N VAL A 141 9.10 -6.65 -12.93
CA VAL A 141 8.29 -5.86 -13.87
C VAL A 141 8.79 -4.42 -13.97
N LEU A 142 9.00 -3.73 -12.84
CA LEU A 142 9.41 -2.32 -12.84
C LEU A 142 10.81 -2.13 -13.40
N LYS A 143 11.73 -3.09 -13.22
CA LYS A 143 13.07 -3.03 -13.85
C LYS A 143 12.99 -3.11 -15.36
N LYS A 144 12.11 -3.96 -15.89
CA LYS A 144 11.90 -4.07 -17.34
C LYS A 144 11.29 -2.79 -17.92
N ILE A 145 10.31 -2.21 -17.23
CA ILE A 145 9.68 -0.96 -17.63
C ILE A 145 10.66 0.21 -17.57
N SER A 146 11.51 0.24 -16.54
CA SER A 146 12.56 1.24 -16.36
C SER A 146 13.53 1.28 -17.55
N GLU A 147 13.99 0.11 -18.02
CA GLU A 147 14.82 0.03 -19.23
C GLU A 147 14.06 0.51 -20.49
N LEU A 148 12.82 0.06 -20.66
CA LEU A 148 12.05 0.36 -21.87
C LEU A 148 11.58 1.84 -21.95
N CYS A 149 11.46 2.50 -20.80
CA CYS A 149 11.05 3.89 -20.68
C CYS A 149 12.23 4.85 -20.46
N GLU A 150 13.47 4.42 -20.74
CA GLU A 150 14.66 5.25 -20.62
C GLU A 150 14.46 6.62 -21.30
N GLY A 151 14.91 7.68 -20.62
CA GLY A 151 14.81 9.04 -21.13
C GLY A 151 13.43 9.70 -20.99
N LYS A 152 12.42 9.00 -20.46
CA LYS A 152 11.08 9.57 -20.22
C LYS A 152 10.86 10.10 -18.80
N ASN A 153 11.72 9.75 -17.85
CA ASN A 153 11.58 10.07 -16.42
C ASN A 153 10.18 9.71 -15.89
N VAL A 154 9.81 8.43 -16.02
CA VAL A 154 8.59 7.91 -15.41
C VAL A 154 8.75 7.83 -13.89
N ALA A 155 7.64 7.85 -13.15
CA ALA A 155 7.65 7.57 -11.72
C ALA A 155 7.32 6.09 -11.48
N LEU A 156 8.18 5.37 -10.77
CA LEU A 156 8.06 3.93 -10.52
C LEU A 156 7.63 3.68 -9.07
N GLY A 157 6.51 2.97 -8.89
CA GLY A 157 6.01 2.55 -7.58
C GLY A 157 5.18 1.27 -7.65
N PRO A 158 4.80 0.69 -6.51
CA PRO A 158 5.30 1.01 -5.18
C PRO A 158 6.73 0.46 -4.98
N VAL A 159 7.63 1.29 -4.43
CA VAL A 159 8.95 0.85 -3.99
C VAL A 159 8.95 0.77 -2.47
N GLU A 160 9.19 -0.42 -1.94
CA GLU A 160 9.17 -0.75 -0.51
C GLU A 160 10.55 -1.23 -0.04
N GLU A 161 10.71 -1.48 1.26
CA GLU A 161 11.94 -2.07 1.81
C GLU A 161 12.30 -3.42 1.14
N GLY A 162 11.32 -4.18 0.65
CA GLY A 162 11.55 -5.46 -0.02
C GLY A 162 12.24 -5.36 -1.39
N ASN A 163 11.97 -4.31 -2.17
CA ASN A 163 12.41 -4.18 -3.57
C ASN A 163 13.25 -2.91 -3.87
N HIS A 164 13.48 -2.03 -2.88
CA HIS A 164 14.22 -0.77 -3.06
C HIS A 164 15.60 -0.92 -3.70
N LYS A 165 16.31 -2.04 -3.47
CA LYS A 165 17.64 -2.26 -4.06
C LYS A 165 17.56 -2.45 -5.57
N GLY A 166 16.69 -3.34 -6.02
CA GLY A 166 16.56 -3.68 -7.43
C GLY A 166 15.93 -2.55 -8.23
N VAL A 167 14.77 -2.07 -7.77
CA VAL A 167 14.05 -0.98 -8.44
C VAL A 167 14.81 0.34 -8.30
N GLY A 168 15.35 0.64 -7.12
CA GLY A 168 16.10 1.87 -6.90
C GLY A 168 17.40 1.97 -7.70
N ALA A 169 18.16 0.87 -7.83
CA ALA A 169 19.34 0.85 -8.71
C ALA A 169 18.96 1.01 -10.18
N SER A 170 17.85 0.39 -10.62
CA SER A 170 17.36 0.53 -11.99
C SER A 170 16.87 1.95 -12.28
N ALA A 171 16.08 2.55 -11.40
CA ALA A 171 15.61 3.92 -11.53
C ALA A 171 16.76 4.93 -11.56
N LEU A 172 17.81 4.70 -10.74
CA LEU A 172 19.03 5.51 -10.79
C LEU A 172 19.76 5.38 -12.13
N GLY A 173 19.86 4.16 -12.67
CA GLY A 173 20.54 3.89 -13.93
C GLY A 173 19.85 4.53 -15.14
N TYR A 174 18.52 4.54 -15.17
CA TYR A 174 17.71 5.06 -16.29
C TYR A 174 17.11 6.46 -16.02
N ASN A 175 17.51 7.09 -14.91
CA ASN A 175 17.08 8.42 -14.48
C ASN A 175 15.54 8.55 -14.39
N HIS A 176 14.96 7.75 -13.51
CA HIS A 176 13.52 7.74 -13.19
C HIS A 176 13.26 8.20 -11.76
N THR A 177 12.04 8.68 -11.53
CA THR A 177 11.55 9.06 -10.21
C THR A 177 11.05 7.82 -9.47
N ILE A 178 11.23 7.76 -8.15
CA ILE A 178 10.79 6.66 -7.30
C ILE A 178 9.63 7.11 -6.43
N ILE A 179 8.60 6.28 -6.35
CA ILE A 179 7.53 6.40 -5.36
C ILE A 179 7.86 5.44 -4.21
N ALA A 180 8.34 6.00 -3.11
CA ALA A 180 8.76 5.30 -1.90
C ALA A 180 7.55 5.02 -1.01
N SER A 181 7.03 3.79 -1.09
CA SER A 181 5.84 3.34 -0.38
C SER A 181 6.20 2.76 0.99
N SER A 182 5.55 3.28 2.04
CA SER A 182 5.73 2.82 3.42
C SER A 182 4.37 2.68 4.13
N PRO A 183 4.19 1.67 5.00
CA PRO A 183 2.88 1.37 5.58
C PRO A 183 2.56 2.29 6.77
N ILE A 184 1.96 3.45 6.49
CA ILE A 184 1.36 4.38 7.46
C ILE A 184 2.26 4.59 8.70
N ASP A 185 3.55 4.86 8.48
CA ASP A 185 4.51 5.14 9.55
C ASP A 185 5.62 6.11 9.11
N VAL A 186 5.80 7.18 9.88
CA VAL A 186 6.75 8.26 9.59
C VAL A 186 8.21 7.77 9.63
N ASN A 187 8.54 6.85 10.55
CA ASN A 187 9.89 6.33 10.67
C ASN A 187 10.21 5.38 9.51
N LEU A 188 9.24 4.58 9.07
CA LEU A 188 9.41 3.70 7.91
C LEU A 188 9.57 4.52 6.62
N ALA A 189 8.79 5.59 6.43
CA ALA A 189 8.98 6.54 5.32
C ALA A 189 10.41 7.11 5.33
N LYS A 190 10.86 7.59 6.50
CA LYS A 190 12.22 8.11 6.67
C LYS A 190 13.30 7.06 6.39
N GLN A 191 13.13 5.85 6.94
CA GLN A 191 14.08 4.76 6.76
C GLN A 191 14.20 4.37 5.29
N LEU A 192 13.09 4.27 4.57
CA LEU A 192 13.09 3.94 3.15
C LEU A 192 13.82 5.01 2.32
N ASN A 193 13.58 6.29 2.60
CA ASN A 193 14.30 7.39 1.94
C ASN A 193 15.80 7.36 2.23
N ILE A 194 16.21 6.98 3.45
CA ILE A 194 17.62 6.75 3.80
C ILE A 194 18.21 5.60 2.98
N LEU A 195 17.48 4.48 2.86
CA LEU A 195 17.92 3.31 2.08
C LEU A 195 18.12 3.66 0.60
N LEU A 196 17.17 4.39 0.01
CA LEU A 196 17.27 4.88 -1.37
C LEU A 196 18.43 5.88 -1.54
N GLY A 197 18.60 6.80 -0.60
CA GLY A 197 19.71 7.76 -0.59
C GLY A 197 21.09 7.08 -0.51
N ASN A 198 21.20 5.99 0.27
CA ASN A 198 22.43 5.20 0.36
C ASN A 198 22.78 4.48 -0.95
N LEU A 199 21.80 4.23 -1.83
CA LEU A 199 22.03 3.72 -3.20
C LEU A 199 22.45 4.82 -4.18
N GLY A 200 22.34 6.09 -3.80
CA GLY A 200 22.64 7.25 -4.64
C GLY A 200 21.42 7.89 -5.30
N VAL A 201 20.19 7.44 -4.98
CA VAL A 201 18.97 8.11 -5.44
C VAL A 201 18.89 9.48 -4.76
N GLN A 202 18.75 10.54 -5.57
CA GLN A 202 18.67 11.91 -5.07
C GLN A 202 17.27 12.21 -4.52
N ALA A 203 17.17 13.06 -3.50
CA ALA A 203 15.90 13.40 -2.86
C ALA A 203 14.87 14.03 -3.83
N ASN A 204 15.34 14.80 -4.81
CA ASN A 204 14.52 15.38 -5.89
C ASN A 204 14.03 14.35 -6.94
N ASN A 205 14.35 13.07 -6.76
CA ASN A 205 13.85 11.95 -7.54
C ASN A 205 13.03 10.97 -6.66
N ILE A 206 12.59 11.39 -5.47
CA ILE A 206 11.81 10.58 -4.54
C ILE A 206 10.48 11.29 -4.24
N ILE A 207 9.39 10.54 -4.29
CA ILE A 207 8.06 10.94 -3.83
C ILE A 207 7.65 9.93 -2.76
N ILE A 208 7.17 10.38 -1.61
CA ILE A 208 6.68 9.49 -0.55
C ILE A 208 5.24 9.06 -0.85
N ASP A 209 4.97 7.76 -0.77
CA ASP A 209 3.64 7.20 -0.63
C ASP A 209 3.49 6.63 0.80
N PRO A 210 2.74 7.28 1.69
CA PRO A 210 2.54 6.81 3.07
C PRO A 210 1.52 5.67 3.17
N THR A 211 1.14 5.06 2.05
CA THR A 211 0.01 4.14 1.89
C THR A 211 -1.33 4.83 2.15
N THR A 212 -2.17 4.83 1.12
CA THR A 212 -3.48 5.46 1.17
C THR A 212 -4.51 4.54 1.83
N GLY A 213 -5.30 5.09 2.75
CA GLY A 213 -6.47 4.45 3.35
C GLY A 213 -7.75 4.98 2.71
N GLY A 214 -8.70 4.09 2.43
CA GLY A 214 -10.00 4.49 1.85
C GLY A 214 -10.84 5.31 2.84
N LEU A 215 -11.76 6.14 2.33
CA LEU A 215 -12.71 6.86 3.17
C LEU A 215 -13.59 5.87 3.96
N GLY A 216 -13.52 5.93 5.29
CA GLY A 216 -14.17 4.95 6.19
C GLY A 216 -13.38 3.65 6.39
N TYR A 217 -12.22 3.53 5.74
CA TYR A 217 -11.32 2.36 5.74
C TYR A 217 -9.88 2.78 6.05
N GLY A 218 -9.69 3.54 7.14
CA GLY A 218 -8.37 3.89 7.66
C GLY A 218 -7.74 5.16 7.11
N LEU A 219 -8.49 5.99 6.36
CA LEU A 219 -8.05 7.31 5.90
C LEU A 219 -7.46 8.16 7.04
N GLU A 220 -8.06 8.12 8.24
CA GLU A 220 -7.61 8.89 9.40
C GLU A 220 -6.19 8.55 9.85
N TYR A 221 -5.75 7.31 9.64
CA TYR A 221 -4.38 6.88 9.95
C TYR A 221 -3.40 7.47 8.95
N SER A 222 -3.68 7.34 7.65
CA SER A 222 -2.86 7.95 6.60
C SER A 222 -2.80 9.47 6.72
N TYR A 223 -3.95 10.12 6.95
CA TYR A 223 -4.06 11.57 7.15
C TYR A 223 -3.14 12.05 8.29
N SER A 224 -3.22 11.39 9.45
CA SER A 224 -2.41 11.76 10.62
C SER A 224 -0.91 11.53 10.38
N VAL A 225 -0.55 10.49 9.62
CA VAL A 225 0.86 10.22 9.27
C VAL A 225 1.38 11.23 8.27
N MET A 226 0.58 11.64 7.28
CA MET A 226 0.94 12.68 6.33
C MET A 226 1.16 14.03 7.00
N GLU A 227 0.28 14.44 7.91
CA GLU A 227 0.51 15.65 8.71
C GLU A 227 1.81 15.56 9.49
N ARG A 228 2.13 14.41 10.09
CA ARG A 228 3.39 14.22 10.82
C ARG A 228 4.61 14.25 9.90
N ILE A 229 4.53 13.68 8.69
CA ILE A 229 5.60 13.78 7.68
C ILE A 229 5.81 15.25 7.31
N ARG A 230 4.73 15.99 7.03
CA ARG A 230 4.80 17.41 6.66
C ARG A 230 5.32 18.28 7.81
N MET A 231 4.92 18.02 9.05
CA MET A 231 5.46 18.67 10.24
C MET A 231 6.96 18.40 10.41
N ALA A 232 7.40 17.16 10.25
CA ALA A 232 8.82 16.80 10.35
C ALA A 232 9.65 17.53 9.28
N ALA A 233 9.15 17.58 8.05
CA ALA A 233 9.81 18.27 6.95
C ALA A 233 9.91 19.79 7.15
N LEU A 234 8.80 20.44 7.55
CA LEU A 234 8.70 21.91 7.58
C LEU A 234 9.11 22.56 8.91
N THR A 235 8.95 21.87 10.04
CA THR A 235 9.15 22.46 11.38
C THR A 235 10.27 21.81 12.19
N GLN A 236 10.75 20.65 11.76
CA GLN A 236 11.81 19.90 12.46
C GLN A 236 13.07 19.73 11.61
N GLU A 237 13.10 20.31 10.40
CA GLU A 237 14.21 20.22 9.44
C GLU A 237 14.65 18.77 9.13
N ASP A 238 13.70 17.83 9.05
CA ASP A 238 14.00 16.45 8.67
C ASP A 238 14.22 16.36 7.16
N ASP A 239 15.47 16.52 6.73
CA ASP A 239 15.89 16.54 5.33
C ASP A 239 15.50 15.27 4.54
N LYS A 240 15.28 14.14 5.22
CA LYS A 240 14.84 12.89 4.59
C LYS A 240 13.34 12.84 4.30
N LEU A 241 12.57 13.74 4.89
CA LEU A 241 11.12 13.87 4.69
C LEU A 241 10.74 15.13 3.91
N GLN A 242 11.72 15.98 3.56
CA GLN A 242 11.55 17.17 2.70
C GLN A 242 11.39 16.82 1.22
N VAL A 243 10.46 15.91 0.91
CA VAL A 243 10.12 15.49 -0.45
C VAL A 243 8.59 15.49 -0.64
N PRO A 244 8.10 15.52 -1.90
CA PRO A 244 6.67 15.52 -2.17
C PRO A 244 5.97 14.21 -1.75
N MET A 245 4.65 14.26 -1.59
CA MET A 245 3.80 13.10 -1.25
C MET A 245 2.76 12.79 -2.34
N ILE A 246 2.49 11.50 -2.57
CA ILE A 246 1.44 11.01 -3.48
C ILE A 246 0.42 10.14 -2.72
N SER A 247 -0.84 10.14 -3.16
CA SER A 247 -1.90 9.30 -2.56
C SER A 247 -2.77 8.62 -3.61
N ASN A 248 -2.87 7.28 -3.54
CA ASN A 248 -3.61 6.44 -4.46
C ASN A 248 -5.08 6.25 -4.05
N ILE A 249 -5.89 7.30 -4.20
CA ILE A 249 -7.23 7.39 -3.62
C ILE A 249 -8.26 6.58 -4.42
N GLY A 250 -8.23 6.69 -5.75
CA GLY A 250 -9.22 6.05 -6.62
C GLY A 250 -9.31 4.54 -6.39
N ASN A 251 -8.16 3.86 -6.32
CA ASN A 251 -8.11 2.43 -6.05
C ASN A 251 -8.72 2.05 -4.68
N GLU A 252 -8.51 2.88 -3.65
CA GLU A 252 -8.98 2.61 -2.29
C GLU A 252 -10.47 2.92 -2.09
N VAL A 253 -10.98 3.95 -2.73
CA VAL A 253 -12.39 4.35 -2.62
C VAL A 253 -13.28 3.43 -3.45
N TRP A 254 -12.92 3.18 -4.71
CA TRP A 254 -13.79 2.43 -5.61
C TRP A 254 -13.81 0.91 -5.36
N LYS A 255 -12.86 0.38 -4.57
CA LYS A 255 -12.92 -1.00 -4.05
C LYS A 255 -13.77 -1.15 -2.78
N SER A 256 -14.20 -0.04 -2.17
CA SER A 256 -15.04 -0.08 -0.98
C SER A 256 -16.41 -0.67 -1.30
N LYS A 257 -17.04 -1.30 -0.30
CA LYS A 257 -18.36 -1.88 -0.48
C LYS A 257 -19.38 -0.80 -0.86
N GLU A 258 -19.32 0.36 -0.20
CA GLU A 258 -20.26 1.47 -0.38
C GLU A 258 -20.26 2.03 -1.80
N ALA A 259 -19.10 2.10 -2.45
CA ALA A 259 -18.99 2.54 -3.84
C ALA A 259 -19.64 1.56 -4.84
N GLY A 260 -19.67 0.26 -4.51
CA GLY A 260 -20.25 -0.79 -5.36
C GLY A 260 -21.70 -1.16 -5.08
N LEU A 261 -22.31 -0.72 -3.97
CA LEU A 261 -23.68 -1.09 -3.62
C LEU A 261 -24.71 -0.45 -4.56
N SER A 262 -25.65 -1.24 -5.04
CA SER A 262 -26.79 -0.74 -5.80
C SER A 262 -27.75 0.04 -4.90
N LEU A 263 -28.66 0.79 -5.51
CA LEU A 263 -29.73 1.47 -4.79
C LEU A 263 -30.71 0.48 -4.14
N ASP A 264 -30.90 -0.71 -4.73
CA ASP A 264 -31.79 -1.74 -4.20
C ASP A 264 -31.18 -2.43 -2.97
N ASP A 265 -29.86 -2.64 -2.97
CA ASP A 265 -29.14 -3.27 -1.85
C ASP A 265 -28.95 -2.30 -0.67
N ALA A 266 -28.83 -1.00 -0.94
CA ALA A 266 -28.56 0.04 0.06
C ALA A 266 -29.38 1.33 -0.18
N PRO A 267 -30.72 1.26 -0.06
CA PRO A 267 -31.61 2.37 -0.40
C PRO A 267 -31.39 3.63 0.45
N THR A 268 -30.88 3.49 1.66
CA THR A 268 -30.61 4.59 2.59
C THR A 268 -29.30 5.33 2.31
N LEU A 269 -28.42 4.79 1.45
CA LEU A 269 -27.16 5.41 1.06
C LEU A 269 -27.29 6.34 -0.17
N GLY A 270 -28.52 6.53 -0.67
CA GLY A 270 -28.80 7.40 -1.80
C GLY A 270 -28.23 6.91 -3.13
N ASP A 271 -28.12 7.84 -4.08
CA ASP A 271 -27.72 7.58 -5.46
C ASP A 271 -26.29 6.98 -5.55
N PRO A 272 -26.12 5.78 -6.14
CA PRO A 272 -24.83 5.11 -6.21
C PRO A 272 -23.73 5.89 -6.96
N GLU A 273 -24.10 6.56 -8.06
CA GLU A 273 -23.16 7.34 -8.87
C GLU A 273 -22.62 8.53 -8.06
N ARG A 274 -23.51 9.36 -7.51
CA ARG A 274 -23.12 10.49 -6.66
C ARG A 274 -22.35 10.06 -5.42
N ARG A 275 -22.72 8.92 -4.81
CA ARG A 275 -22.04 8.40 -3.62
C ARG A 275 -20.58 8.10 -3.91
N GLY A 276 -20.27 7.33 -4.95
CA GLY A 276 -18.87 7.01 -5.29
C GLY A 276 -18.03 8.25 -5.60
N ILE A 277 -18.58 9.17 -6.41
CA ILE A 277 -17.93 10.44 -6.77
C ILE A 277 -17.62 11.28 -5.53
N LEU A 278 -18.59 11.44 -4.62
CA LEU A 278 -18.40 12.24 -3.41
C LEU A 278 -17.45 11.56 -2.42
N MET A 279 -17.49 10.23 -2.28
CA MET A 279 -16.52 9.52 -1.45
C MET A 279 -15.09 9.76 -1.93
N GLU A 280 -14.86 9.70 -3.24
CA GLU A 280 -13.55 9.95 -3.83
C GLU A 280 -13.14 11.41 -3.69
N SER A 281 -14.04 12.35 -3.93
CA SER A 281 -13.79 13.80 -3.80
C SER A 281 -13.48 14.21 -2.35
N VAL A 282 -14.24 13.69 -1.38
CA VAL A 282 -14.00 13.95 0.06
C VAL A 282 -12.66 13.37 0.50
N ALA A 283 -12.33 12.16 0.04
CA ALA A 283 -11.01 11.58 0.31
C ALA A 283 -9.90 12.46 -0.30
N ALA A 284 -10.03 12.88 -1.55
CA ALA A 284 -9.05 13.73 -2.22
C ALA A 284 -8.80 15.04 -1.48
N VAL A 285 -9.86 15.76 -1.09
CA VAL A 285 -9.75 16.99 -0.29
C VAL A 285 -9.05 16.71 1.04
N SER A 286 -9.40 15.61 1.72
CA SER A 286 -8.74 15.25 2.99
C SER A 286 -7.24 15.02 2.79
N TYR A 287 -6.85 14.29 1.74
CA TYR A 287 -5.45 14.02 1.44
C TYR A 287 -4.67 15.28 1.03
N LEU A 288 -5.28 16.17 0.25
CA LEU A 288 -4.71 17.49 -0.09
C LEU A 288 -4.45 18.33 1.17
N LEU A 289 -5.42 18.39 2.10
CA LEU A 289 -5.27 19.12 3.36
C LEU A 289 -4.19 18.53 4.27
N SER A 290 -3.92 17.22 4.17
CA SER A 290 -2.80 16.57 4.89
C SER A 290 -1.44 16.70 4.19
N GLY A 291 -1.39 17.27 2.98
CA GLY A 291 -0.16 17.57 2.24
C GLY A 291 0.14 16.65 1.06
N ALA A 292 -0.86 16.05 0.41
CA ALA A 292 -0.62 15.39 -0.87
C ALA A 292 -0.24 16.42 -1.96
N ASP A 293 0.87 16.16 -2.64
CA ASP A 293 1.31 16.90 -3.84
C ASP A 293 0.71 16.28 -5.11
N VAL A 294 0.40 14.98 -5.08
CA VAL A 294 -0.31 14.28 -6.15
C VAL A 294 -1.44 13.44 -5.56
N VAL A 295 -2.64 13.58 -6.10
CA VAL A 295 -3.78 12.71 -5.81
C VAL A 295 -4.12 11.88 -7.04
N ILE A 296 -4.22 10.56 -6.88
CA ILE A 296 -4.60 9.64 -7.96
C ILE A 296 -6.09 9.36 -7.83
N LEU A 297 -6.86 9.75 -8.84
CA LEU A 297 -8.31 9.62 -8.89
C LEU A 297 -8.72 8.78 -10.10
N ARG A 298 -9.95 8.27 -10.08
CA ARG A 298 -10.54 7.45 -11.13
C ARG A 298 -11.65 8.19 -11.86
N HIS A 299 -12.61 8.76 -11.13
CA HIS A 299 -13.82 9.27 -11.78
C HIS A 299 -13.63 10.72 -12.27
N PRO A 300 -14.00 11.05 -13.52
CA PRO A 300 -13.81 12.40 -14.09
C PRO A 300 -14.50 13.52 -13.30
N GLU A 301 -15.70 13.29 -12.77
CA GLU A 301 -16.34 14.30 -11.90
C GLU A 301 -15.57 14.53 -10.59
N SER A 302 -14.93 13.50 -10.03
CA SER A 302 -14.06 13.67 -8.86
C SER A 302 -12.83 14.51 -9.21
N VAL A 303 -12.26 14.32 -10.41
CA VAL A 303 -11.17 15.16 -10.94
C VAL A 303 -11.61 16.62 -11.06
N ARG A 304 -12.77 16.88 -11.67
CA ARG A 304 -13.32 18.24 -11.83
C ARG A 304 -13.56 18.93 -10.48
N LEU A 305 -14.19 18.23 -9.54
CA LEU A 305 -14.48 18.77 -8.20
C LEU A 305 -13.20 19.01 -7.40
N THR A 306 -12.24 18.10 -7.46
CA THR A 306 -10.94 18.24 -6.78
C THR A 306 -10.13 19.37 -7.38
N ARG A 307 -10.11 19.52 -8.71
CA ARG A 307 -9.45 20.65 -9.38
C ARG A 307 -10.06 21.98 -8.96
N SER A 308 -11.39 22.05 -8.93
CA SER A 308 -12.11 23.25 -8.45
C SER A 308 -11.73 23.61 -7.00
N PHE A 309 -11.56 22.61 -6.13
CA PHE A 309 -11.08 22.83 -4.77
C PHE A 309 -9.65 23.38 -4.73
N ILE A 310 -8.73 22.79 -5.50
CA ILE A 310 -7.33 23.26 -5.59
C ILE A 310 -7.29 24.71 -6.07
N ASP A 311 -7.98 25.02 -7.18
CA ASP A 311 -8.02 26.36 -7.76
C ASP A 311 -8.57 27.38 -6.75
N PHE A 312 -9.64 27.05 -6.02
CA PHE A 312 -10.18 27.93 -4.99
C PHE A 312 -9.23 28.18 -3.82
N MET A 313 -8.52 27.15 -3.37
CA MET A 313 -7.59 27.30 -2.25
C MET A 313 -6.37 28.15 -2.63
N ILE A 314 -6.09 28.29 -3.94
CA ILE A 314 -4.93 29.04 -4.45
C ILE A 314 -5.31 30.43 -4.95
N GLU A 315 -6.37 30.53 -5.76
CA GLU A 315 -6.78 31.75 -6.46
C GLU A 315 -7.90 32.50 -5.71
N GLY A 316 -8.57 31.84 -4.77
CA GLY A 316 -9.81 32.32 -4.15
C GLY A 316 -11.04 32.10 -5.03
N GLY A 317 -12.22 32.45 -4.52
CA GLY A 317 -13.49 32.28 -5.25
C GLY A 317 -14.68 32.05 -4.33
N MET A 318 -15.83 31.69 -4.91
CA MET A 318 -17.02 31.29 -4.16
C MET A 318 -17.41 29.85 -4.50
N ALA A 319 -17.63 29.02 -3.47
CA ALA A 319 -18.04 27.63 -3.65
C ALA A 319 -19.36 27.47 -4.43
N THR A 320 -20.20 28.51 -4.45
CA THR A 320 -21.45 28.55 -5.23
C THR A 320 -21.24 28.56 -6.75
N ASP A 321 -20.02 28.83 -7.21
CA ASP A 321 -19.70 28.90 -8.63
C ASP A 321 -19.34 27.52 -9.22
N VAL A 322 -19.18 26.49 -8.38
CA VAL A 322 -18.91 25.12 -8.82
C VAL A 322 -20.19 24.45 -9.28
N GLN A 323 -20.17 23.95 -10.51
CA GLN A 323 -21.28 23.18 -11.07
C GLN A 323 -21.50 21.88 -10.29
N GLU A 324 -22.77 21.52 -10.13
CA GLU A 324 -23.18 20.22 -9.55
C GLU A 324 -22.63 19.04 -10.35
N ILE A 325 -22.64 17.85 -9.73
CA ILE A 325 -22.21 16.61 -10.38
C ILE A 325 -23.04 16.35 -11.64
N SER A 326 -22.37 16.27 -12.78
CA SER A 326 -23.00 15.87 -14.04
C SER A 326 -23.19 14.35 -14.06
N LYS A 327 -24.44 13.90 -13.94
CA LYS A 327 -24.80 12.47 -13.97
C LYS A 327 -24.73 11.88 -15.38
N LYS A 328 -24.19 10.67 -15.49
CA LYS A 328 -24.27 9.82 -16.70
C LYS A 328 -25.26 8.67 -16.53
N MET A 329 -25.56 8.25 -15.30
CA MET A 329 -26.54 7.19 -15.02
C MET A 329 -27.95 7.75 -14.77
N GLU A 330 -28.98 6.96 -15.10
CA GLU A 330 -30.37 7.33 -14.82
C GLU A 330 -30.60 7.54 -13.30
N LEU A 331 -31.34 8.60 -12.94
CA LEU A 331 -31.72 8.87 -11.57
C LEU A 331 -32.82 7.89 -11.13
N LYS A 332 -32.54 7.12 -10.08
CA LYS A 332 -33.52 6.27 -9.40
C LYS A 332 -33.73 6.82 -7.99
N GLU A 333 -34.98 7.03 -7.61
CA GLU A 333 -35.35 7.49 -6.26
C GLU A 333 -36.01 6.35 -5.49
N VAL A 334 -35.67 6.23 -4.21
CA VAL A 334 -36.31 5.28 -3.29
C VAL A 334 -37.31 6.02 -2.43
N ASP A 335 -38.48 5.42 -2.24
CA ASP A 335 -39.43 5.85 -1.22
C ASP A 335 -38.89 5.52 0.18
N LEU A 336 -38.10 6.46 0.73
CA LEU A 336 -37.55 6.34 2.08
C LEU A 336 -38.64 6.28 3.16
N ILE A 337 -39.85 6.79 2.88
CA ILE A 337 -40.97 6.76 3.82
C ILE A 337 -41.49 5.33 3.95
N ALA A 338 -41.59 4.60 2.84
CA ALA A 338 -42.04 3.21 2.85
C ALA A 338 -41.12 2.25 3.63
N ILE A 339 -39.83 2.57 3.75
CA ILE A 339 -38.84 1.78 4.49
C ILE A 339 -38.54 2.34 5.90
N SER A 340 -39.13 3.47 6.27
CA SER A 340 -38.90 4.10 7.57
C SER A 340 -39.61 3.31 8.69
N PRO A 341 -38.93 3.01 9.81
CA PRO A 341 -39.60 2.41 10.96
C PRO A 341 -40.68 3.36 11.51
N GLU A 342 -41.74 2.80 12.09
CA GLU A 342 -42.80 3.61 12.69
C GLU A 342 -42.21 4.59 13.74
N PRO A 343 -42.61 5.88 13.73
CA PRO A 343 -42.13 6.85 14.70
C PRO A 343 -42.40 6.36 16.12
N ASN A 344 -41.35 6.18 16.92
CA ASN A 344 -41.53 5.87 18.33
C ASN A 344 -41.95 7.13 19.10
N LEU A 345 -43.26 7.33 19.23
CA LEU A 345 -43.89 8.45 19.94
C LEU A 345 -43.97 8.23 21.46
N ALA A 346 -43.32 7.19 21.99
CA ALA A 346 -43.29 6.95 23.43
C ALA A 346 -42.44 8.04 24.12
N VAL A 347 -43.11 9.01 24.74
CA VAL A 347 -42.51 9.85 25.77
C VAL A 347 -42.23 8.93 26.96
N ALA A 348 -40.95 8.74 27.28
CA ALA A 348 -40.57 8.00 28.48
C ALA A 348 -41.08 8.75 29.70
N GLU A 349 -42.22 8.33 30.26
CA GLU A 349 -42.53 8.61 31.66
C GLU A 349 -41.46 7.92 32.50
N GLU A 350 -40.55 8.71 33.10
CA GLU A 350 -39.63 8.23 34.12
C GLU A 350 -40.43 7.63 35.28
N LYS A 351 -40.53 6.29 35.30
CA LYS A 351 -40.92 5.56 36.49
C LYS A 351 -39.68 5.34 37.36
N PRO A 352 -39.73 5.68 38.66
CA PRO A 352 -38.58 5.57 39.54
C PRO A 352 -38.10 4.11 39.63
N ALA A 353 -36.80 3.94 39.45
CA ALA A 353 -36.11 2.65 39.41
C ALA A 353 -36.38 1.82 40.68
N VAL A 354 -36.99 0.65 40.52
CA VAL A 354 -37.02 -0.39 41.55
C VAL A 354 -35.66 -1.09 41.55
N LYS A 355 -34.95 -1.01 42.68
CA LYS A 355 -33.67 -1.69 42.92
C LYS A 355 -33.84 -3.21 42.86
N GLU A 356 -33.38 -3.82 41.77
CA GLU A 356 -33.23 -5.27 41.70
C GLU A 356 -31.90 -5.70 42.36
N LYS A 357 -31.99 -6.66 43.29
CA LYS A 357 -30.87 -7.16 44.08
C LYS A 357 -30.00 -8.10 43.23
N VAL A 358 -28.70 -7.78 43.16
CA VAL A 358 -27.65 -8.62 42.60
C VAL A 358 -27.57 -9.96 43.36
N ALA A 359 -27.82 -11.07 42.67
CA ALA A 359 -27.56 -12.42 43.15
C ALA A 359 -26.12 -12.86 42.81
N LYS A 360 -25.38 -13.32 43.83
CA LYS A 360 -24.01 -13.86 43.73
C LYS A 360 -23.95 -15.16 42.90
N PRO A 361 -22.94 -15.35 42.03
CA PRO A 361 -22.63 -16.67 41.47
C PRO A 361 -21.86 -17.54 42.47
N LYS A 362 -22.35 -18.77 42.69
CA LYS A 362 -21.68 -19.85 43.44
C LYS A 362 -20.61 -20.54 42.58
N LYS A 363 -19.48 -20.90 43.21
CA LYS A 363 -18.49 -21.88 42.75
C LYS A 363 -19.06 -23.31 42.80
N ALA A 364 -18.83 -24.13 41.76
CA ALA A 364 -18.35 -25.52 41.82
C ALA A 364 -18.20 -26.14 40.41
N ALA A 365 -17.09 -26.86 40.19
CA ALA A 365 -16.69 -27.55 38.95
C ALA A 365 -17.50 -28.85 38.68
N PRO A 366 -17.32 -29.52 37.52
CA PRO A 366 -16.35 -30.63 37.50
C PRO A 366 -15.59 -30.88 36.17
N LYS A 367 -14.40 -31.47 36.31
CA LYS A 367 -13.51 -32.03 35.26
C LYS A 367 -14.16 -33.20 34.49
N PRO A 368 -13.74 -33.45 33.23
CA PRO A 368 -13.70 -34.81 32.67
C PRO A 368 -12.28 -35.39 32.61
N LYS A 369 -12.22 -36.71 32.79
CA LYS A 369 -11.04 -37.58 32.91
C LYS A 369 -10.45 -37.98 31.54
N LYS A 370 -9.13 -38.22 31.54
CA LYS A 370 -8.40 -39.06 30.57
C LYS A 370 -8.99 -40.47 30.45
N LYS A 371 -8.98 -41.02 29.24
CA LYS A 371 -8.87 -42.48 28.96
C LYS A 371 -8.05 -42.68 27.68
N GLU A 372 -6.99 -43.48 27.80
CA GLU A 372 -6.18 -44.07 26.72
C GLU A 372 -6.92 -45.27 26.09
N GLU A 373 -6.75 -45.52 24.78
CA GLU A 373 -5.92 -46.61 24.24
C GLU A 373 -6.23 -46.94 22.75
N LYS A 374 -5.15 -46.90 21.96
CA LYS A 374 -4.69 -47.89 20.95
C LYS A 374 -5.29 -48.00 19.53
N PRO A 375 -4.43 -48.46 18.57
CA PRO A 375 -4.56 -48.25 17.13
C PRO A 375 -5.18 -49.45 16.42
N LYS A 376 -5.64 -49.25 15.18
CA LYS A 376 -5.94 -50.33 14.23
C LYS A 376 -5.11 -50.18 12.95
N LYS A 377 -4.24 -51.16 12.71
CA LYS A 377 -3.73 -51.57 11.40
C LYS A 377 -4.69 -52.59 10.79
N ALA A 378 -4.83 -52.58 9.46
CA ALA A 378 -4.85 -53.79 8.62
C ALA A 378 -4.47 -53.40 7.16
N PRO A 379 -3.88 -54.33 6.39
CA PRO A 379 -2.92 -54.03 5.31
C PRO A 379 -3.52 -54.15 3.89
N PRO A 380 -2.70 -53.89 2.85
CA PRO A 380 -2.38 -55.02 1.98
C PRO A 380 -0.93 -55.09 1.46
N LYS A 381 -0.53 -56.35 1.25
CA LYS A 381 0.32 -56.98 0.22
C LYS A 381 1.70 -56.42 -0.14
N ALA A 382 2.64 -57.36 -0.03
CA ALA A 382 3.97 -57.40 -0.62
C ALA A 382 3.96 -58.06 -2.01
N GLU A 383 4.84 -57.56 -2.88
CA GLU A 383 5.57 -58.21 -3.98
C GLU A 383 7.02 -57.69 -3.81
N GLU A 384 8.12 -58.39 -4.02
CA GLU A 384 8.37 -59.64 -4.74
C GLU A 384 9.78 -60.17 -4.37
N LYS A 385 10.05 -61.42 -4.80
CA LYS A 385 11.36 -62.06 -5.09
C LYS A 385 12.11 -62.87 -4.02
N VAL A 386 11.89 -64.17 -4.18
CA VAL A 386 12.77 -65.36 -4.12
C VAL A 386 14.28 -65.10 -4.33
N VAL A 387 15.13 -65.90 -3.65
CA VAL A 387 16.35 -66.45 -4.29
C VAL A 387 17.61 -66.47 -3.39
N GLU A 388 18.10 -67.66 -3.03
CA GLU A 388 19.13 -68.10 -2.07
C GLU A 388 20.64 -67.77 -2.27
N LEU A 389 21.38 -67.95 -1.15
CA LEU A 389 22.74 -68.55 -0.95
C LEU A 389 24.07 -67.76 -1.23
N LYS A 390 24.77 -67.47 -0.10
CA LYS A 390 26.23 -67.56 0.27
C LYS A 390 27.27 -68.11 -0.76
N PRO A 391 28.61 -67.99 -0.54
CA PRO A 391 29.52 -66.83 -0.29
C PRO A 391 30.92 -66.95 -1.02
N LYS A 392 31.88 -66.05 -0.71
CA LYS A 392 33.39 -66.16 -0.76
C LYS A 392 34.23 -65.72 -1.99
N ALA A 393 35.16 -64.78 -1.69
CA ALA A 393 36.64 -64.80 -1.81
C ALA A 393 37.40 -64.63 -3.16
N GLU A 394 38.26 -63.58 -3.16
CA GLU A 394 39.67 -63.45 -3.59
C GLU A 394 40.18 -64.01 -4.93
N GLU A 395 40.58 -63.06 -5.78
CA GLU A 395 41.93 -62.80 -6.34
C GLU A 395 42.84 -63.91 -6.89
N GLU A 396 43.62 -63.45 -7.88
CA GLU A 396 45.00 -63.79 -8.22
C GLU A 396 45.29 -64.62 -9.49
N ALA A 397 46.10 -63.98 -10.35
CA ALA A 397 47.35 -64.48 -10.93
C ALA A 397 47.28 -65.72 -11.87
N LYS A 398 48.07 -65.87 -12.92
CA LYS A 398 49.21 -65.19 -13.52
C LYS A 398 49.53 -66.07 -14.74
N LYS A 399 49.93 -65.45 -15.86
CA LYS A 399 51.15 -65.75 -16.65
C LYS A 399 51.37 -67.22 -17.11
N GLU A 400 51.91 -67.51 -18.28
CA GLU A 400 52.81 -66.77 -19.14
C GLU A 400 53.01 -67.63 -20.40
N ALA A 401 53.58 -66.98 -21.40
CA ALA A 401 54.61 -67.53 -22.27
C ALA A 401 54.16 -68.41 -23.45
N GLU A 402 54.63 -68.17 -24.67
CA GLU A 402 55.54 -67.12 -25.14
C GLU A 402 55.59 -67.21 -26.67
N GLU A 403 55.99 -66.10 -27.27
CA GLU A 403 56.91 -66.00 -28.42
C GLU A 403 56.82 -67.05 -29.53
N ASP A 404 56.74 -66.70 -30.80
CA ASP A 404 57.80 -65.88 -31.40
C ASP A 404 57.38 -65.40 -32.80
N ALA A 405 56.69 -64.26 -32.85
CA ALA A 405 56.47 -63.47 -34.07
C ALA A 405 56.36 -61.97 -33.72
N LYS A 406 57.02 -61.54 -32.64
CA LYS A 406 56.63 -60.33 -31.89
C LYS A 406 57.53 -59.11 -32.08
N VAL A 407 58.61 -59.17 -32.85
CA VAL A 407 59.56 -58.03 -32.93
C VAL A 407 59.20 -56.98 -34.01
N LYS A 408 58.26 -57.27 -34.92
CA LYS A 408 57.64 -56.24 -35.79
C LYS A 408 56.25 -55.77 -35.32
N ALA A 409 55.63 -56.51 -34.41
CA ALA A 409 54.44 -56.06 -33.69
C ALA A 409 54.78 -55.14 -32.51
N GLU A 410 55.97 -55.27 -31.89
CA GLU A 410 56.35 -54.49 -30.70
C GLU A 410 56.59 -52.99 -30.95
N GLY A 411 56.95 -52.56 -32.16
CA GLY A 411 57.13 -51.12 -32.45
C GLY A 411 55.81 -50.36 -32.62
N GLU A 412 54.86 -50.95 -33.34
CA GLU A 412 53.51 -50.39 -33.54
C GLU A 412 52.58 -50.69 -32.35
N ALA A 413 52.68 -51.86 -31.72
CA ALA A 413 51.90 -52.17 -30.52
C ALA A 413 52.36 -51.37 -29.30
N LYS A 414 53.65 -51.01 -29.18
CA LYS A 414 54.13 -50.19 -28.06
C LYS A 414 53.73 -48.72 -28.22
N LYS A 415 53.74 -48.17 -29.44
CA LYS A 415 53.16 -46.82 -29.69
C LYS A 415 51.63 -46.81 -29.53
N LYS A 416 50.93 -47.82 -30.05
CA LYS A 416 49.48 -47.92 -29.92
C LYS A 416 49.04 -48.20 -28.47
N ALA A 417 49.81 -48.98 -27.72
CA ALA A 417 49.57 -49.21 -26.29
C ALA A 417 49.93 -48.01 -25.42
N GLU A 418 50.95 -47.22 -25.77
CA GLU A 418 51.31 -45.98 -25.04
C GLU A 418 50.30 -44.86 -25.31
N GLU A 419 49.76 -44.78 -26.54
CA GLU A 419 48.70 -43.85 -26.92
C GLU A 419 47.32 -44.28 -26.36
N GLU A 420 47.01 -45.58 -26.36
CA GLU A 420 45.79 -46.13 -25.71
C GLU A 420 45.88 -46.06 -24.17
N ALA A 421 47.07 -46.22 -23.58
CA ALA A 421 47.29 -46.02 -22.16
C ALA A 421 47.15 -44.54 -21.77
N ARG A 422 47.71 -43.60 -22.55
CA ARG A 422 47.48 -42.16 -22.35
C ARG A 422 46.01 -41.78 -22.52
N ALA A 423 45.33 -42.31 -23.54
CA ALA A 423 43.91 -42.05 -23.76
C ALA A 423 43.04 -42.60 -22.62
N ARG A 424 43.34 -43.80 -22.10
CA ARG A 424 42.64 -44.35 -20.93
C ARG A 424 42.97 -43.60 -19.64
N GLU A 425 44.20 -43.15 -19.46
CA GLU A 425 44.61 -42.35 -18.30
C GLU A 425 43.94 -40.96 -18.32
N GLU A 426 43.83 -40.34 -19.50
CA GLU A 426 43.13 -39.08 -19.70
C GLU A 426 41.61 -39.22 -19.57
N GLU A 427 41.01 -40.31 -20.06
CA GLU A 427 39.59 -40.63 -19.87
C GLU A 427 39.26 -40.91 -18.40
N LEU A 428 40.11 -41.65 -17.68
CA LEU A 428 39.97 -41.89 -16.24
C LEU A 428 40.15 -40.60 -15.44
N ARG A 429 41.07 -39.71 -15.85
CA ARG A 429 41.25 -38.39 -15.21
C ARG A 429 40.04 -37.50 -15.45
N MET A 430 39.50 -37.46 -16.66
CA MET A 430 38.30 -36.69 -17.01
C MET A 430 37.07 -37.21 -16.26
N LYS A 431 36.88 -38.53 -16.16
CA LYS A 431 35.80 -39.13 -15.35
C LYS A 431 35.95 -38.83 -13.86
N ALA A 432 37.16 -38.91 -13.32
CA ALA A 432 37.42 -38.58 -11.92
C ALA A 432 37.21 -37.08 -11.64
N GLU A 433 37.55 -36.19 -12.58
CA GLU A 433 37.36 -34.75 -12.46
C GLU A 433 35.88 -34.35 -12.62
N GLU A 434 35.13 -35.03 -13.48
CA GLU A 434 33.68 -34.86 -13.65
C GLU A 434 32.91 -35.39 -12.43
N GLU A 435 33.28 -36.55 -11.89
CA GLU A 435 32.69 -37.12 -10.66
C GLU A 435 32.99 -36.23 -9.44
N ALA A 436 34.23 -35.76 -9.28
CA ALA A 436 34.59 -34.82 -8.21
C ALA A 436 33.86 -33.47 -8.33
N LYS A 437 33.61 -32.99 -9.56
CA LYS A 437 32.84 -31.76 -9.79
C LYS A 437 31.36 -31.96 -9.52
N ALA A 438 30.80 -33.11 -9.88
CA ALA A 438 29.41 -33.45 -9.60
C ALA A 438 29.16 -33.62 -8.08
N GLU A 439 30.07 -34.27 -7.36
CA GLU A 439 29.98 -34.39 -5.89
C GLU A 439 30.10 -33.01 -5.21
N ALA A 440 31.01 -32.14 -5.67
CA ALA A 440 31.16 -30.79 -5.15
C ALA A 440 29.92 -29.90 -5.42
N GLU A 441 29.30 -30.04 -6.59
CA GLU A 441 28.09 -29.31 -6.95
C GLU A 441 26.86 -29.81 -6.15
N GLU A 442 26.75 -31.12 -5.92
CA GLU A 442 25.71 -31.70 -5.08
C GLU A 442 25.86 -31.29 -3.60
N GLU A 443 27.09 -31.27 -3.07
CA GLU A 443 27.36 -30.82 -1.70
C GLU A 443 27.08 -29.32 -1.53
N ALA A 444 27.45 -28.49 -2.52
CA ALA A 444 27.16 -27.06 -2.53
C ALA A 444 25.65 -26.79 -2.59
N LYS A 445 24.91 -27.54 -3.41
CA LYS A 445 23.45 -27.43 -3.52
C LYS A 445 22.74 -27.84 -2.22
N LYS A 446 23.19 -28.92 -1.57
CA LYS A 446 22.66 -29.35 -0.26
C LYS A 446 22.92 -28.31 0.83
N LYS A 447 24.11 -27.71 0.88
CA LYS A 447 24.41 -26.64 1.84
C LYS A 447 23.57 -25.38 1.59
N ALA A 448 23.38 -24.99 0.33
CA ALA A 448 22.54 -23.84 -0.03
C ALA A 448 21.06 -24.07 0.33
N GLU A 449 20.53 -25.27 0.11
CA GLU A 449 19.15 -25.63 0.46
C GLU A 449 18.93 -25.68 1.99
N GLU A 450 19.90 -26.22 2.74
CA GLU A 450 19.86 -26.24 4.20
C GLU A 450 19.95 -24.83 4.81
N GLU A 451 20.81 -23.96 4.27
CA GLU A 451 20.92 -22.56 4.70
C GLU A 451 19.66 -21.75 4.38
N ALA A 452 19.09 -21.93 3.18
CA ALA A 452 17.84 -21.28 2.79
C ALA A 452 16.67 -21.71 3.68
N ARG A 453 16.56 -23.01 3.99
CA ARG A 453 15.54 -23.54 4.91
C ARG A 453 15.74 -23.02 6.33
N ALA A 454 16.97 -22.97 6.83
CA ALA A 454 17.26 -22.44 8.15
C ALA A 454 16.94 -20.93 8.28
N LYS A 455 17.14 -20.16 7.19
CA LYS A 455 16.78 -18.74 7.14
C LYS A 455 15.26 -18.55 7.11
N ALA A 456 14.54 -19.33 6.31
CA ALA A 456 13.08 -19.30 6.26
C ALA A 456 12.44 -19.69 7.61
N GLU A 457 12.94 -20.73 8.29
CA GLU A 457 12.45 -21.13 9.61
C GLU A 457 12.71 -20.06 10.69
N LYS A 458 13.84 -19.35 10.63
CA LYS A 458 14.13 -18.23 11.53
C LYS A 458 13.22 -17.03 11.28
N GLU A 459 12.92 -16.72 10.02
CA GLU A 459 12.05 -15.59 9.66
C GLU A 459 10.59 -15.85 10.05
N VAL A 460 10.09 -17.08 9.87
CA VAL A 460 8.75 -17.47 10.33
C VAL A 460 8.65 -17.37 11.85
N LYS A 461 9.66 -17.86 12.60
CA LYS A 461 9.69 -17.71 14.06
C LYS A 461 9.74 -16.26 14.51
N ALA A 462 10.52 -15.41 13.84
CA ALA A 462 10.58 -13.98 14.16
C ALA A 462 9.24 -13.26 13.89
N LYS A 463 8.56 -13.61 12.79
CA LYS A 463 7.21 -13.09 12.46
C LYS A 463 6.16 -13.55 13.47
N ASP A 464 6.21 -14.80 13.91
CA ASP A 464 5.27 -15.33 14.92
C ASP A 464 5.51 -14.70 16.31
N GLU A 465 6.77 -14.50 16.70
CA GLU A 465 7.12 -13.79 17.95
C GLU A 465 6.71 -12.31 17.91
N ALA A 466 6.86 -11.63 16.77
CA ALA A 466 6.41 -10.25 16.58
C ALA A 466 4.89 -10.13 16.69
N LYS A 467 4.13 -11.02 16.02
CA LYS A 467 2.66 -11.08 16.12
C LYS A 467 2.18 -11.40 17.54
N ALA A 468 2.90 -12.24 18.27
CA ALA A 468 2.57 -12.55 19.66
C ALA A 468 2.77 -11.32 20.57
N LYS A 469 3.87 -10.57 20.40
CA LYS A 469 4.12 -9.31 21.13
C LYS A 469 3.09 -8.24 20.79
N GLU A 470 2.78 -8.06 19.52
CA GLU A 470 1.76 -7.08 19.08
C GLU A 470 0.39 -7.38 19.68
N LYS A 471 0.00 -8.66 19.73
CA LYS A 471 -1.25 -9.08 20.35
C LYS A 471 -1.26 -8.84 21.87
N GLU A 472 -0.14 -9.09 22.54
CA GLU A 472 0.02 -8.82 23.97
C GLU A 472 -0.06 -7.30 24.27
N ASP A 473 0.62 -6.48 23.47
CA ASP A 473 0.57 -5.02 23.57
C ASP A 473 -0.84 -4.47 23.30
N LEU A 474 -1.57 -5.04 22.34
CA LEU A 474 -2.96 -4.69 22.05
C LEU A 474 -3.90 -5.04 23.21
N GLU A 475 -3.68 -6.18 23.88
CA GLU A 475 -4.45 -6.57 25.07
C GLU A 475 -4.14 -5.65 26.27
N ILE A 476 -2.87 -5.29 26.48
CA ILE A 476 -2.46 -4.31 27.50
C ILE A 476 -3.11 -2.95 27.22
N LEU A 477 -3.14 -2.50 25.96
CA LEU A 477 -3.78 -1.25 25.56
C LEU A 477 -5.30 -1.27 25.80
N ARG A 478 -5.97 -2.37 25.45
CA ARG A 478 -7.41 -2.57 25.69
C ARG A 478 -7.73 -2.53 27.19
N PHE A 479 -6.88 -3.15 28.02
CA PHE A 479 -7.04 -3.11 29.46
C PHE A 479 -6.85 -1.70 30.04
N LYS A 480 -5.84 -0.95 29.59
CA LYS A 480 -5.64 0.45 29.99
C LYS A 480 -6.83 1.34 29.61
N ARG A 481 -7.34 1.21 28.38
CA ARG A 481 -8.53 1.96 27.91
C ARG A 481 -9.79 1.61 28.68
N ALA A 482 -9.96 0.35 29.08
CA ALA A 482 -11.09 -0.07 29.93
C ALA A 482 -11.01 0.59 31.32
N GLN A 483 -9.84 0.62 31.94
CA GLN A 483 -9.63 1.30 33.23
C GLN A 483 -9.85 2.81 33.14
N GLU A 484 -9.41 3.43 32.04
CA GLU A 484 -9.59 4.87 31.81
C GLU A 484 -11.06 5.23 31.60
N ARG A 485 -11.82 4.40 30.86
CA ARG A 485 -13.27 4.54 30.72
C ARG A 485 -13.99 4.40 32.05
N GLU A 486 -13.59 3.43 32.88
CA GLU A 486 -14.17 3.25 34.22
C GLU A 486 -13.87 4.46 35.13
N LYS A 487 -12.65 5.01 35.07
CA LYS A 487 -12.30 6.25 35.79
C LYS A 487 -13.11 7.44 35.32
N LEU A 488 -13.24 7.66 34.01
CA LEU A 488 -14.04 8.74 33.43
C LEU A 488 -15.53 8.59 33.76
N GLU A 489 -16.03 7.35 33.82
CA GLU A 489 -17.42 7.11 34.23
C GLU A 489 -17.65 7.41 35.71
N VAL A 490 -16.67 7.12 36.57
CA VAL A 490 -16.69 7.50 37.99
C VAL A 490 -16.62 9.02 38.15
N GLU A 491 -15.75 9.70 37.40
CA GLU A 491 -15.67 11.17 37.38
C GLU A 491 -16.96 11.81 36.85
N ARG A 492 -17.55 11.26 35.79
CA ARG A 492 -18.83 11.76 35.24
C ARG A 492 -19.97 11.59 36.24
N LYS A 493 -20.04 10.45 36.93
CA LYS A 493 -21.04 10.23 37.99
C LYS A 493 -20.81 11.12 39.21
N ALA A 494 -19.56 11.45 39.52
CA ALA A 494 -19.25 12.43 40.57
C ALA A 494 -19.67 13.85 40.16
N HIS A 495 -19.53 14.19 38.88
CA HIS A 495 -19.91 15.50 38.34
C HIS A 495 -21.43 15.65 38.11
N GLU A 496 -22.16 14.56 37.85
CA GLU A 496 -23.63 14.52 37.77
C GLU A 496 -24.30 14.59 39.15
N ALA A 497 -23.58 14.30 40.25
CA ALA A 497 -24.08 14.41 41.61
C ALA A 497 -24.07 15.86 42.15
N GLU A 498 -23.39 16.79 41.50
CA GLU A 498 -23.52 18.24 41.78
C GLU A 498 -24.71 18.81 41.00
N GLU A 499 -25.87 18.78 41.65
CA GLU A 499 -27.11 19.33 41.10
C GLU A 499 -27.07 20.87 41.10
N VAL A 500 -26.51 21.47 40.05
CA VAL A 500 -26.65 22.91 39.81
C VAL A 500 -28.05 23.17 39.24
N THR A 501 -28.97 23.58 40.11
CA THR A 501 -30.33 23.99 39.73
C THR A 501 -30.27 25.22 38.81
N LYS A 502 -30.48 25.02 37.51
CA LYS A 502 -30.65 26.11 36.54
C LYS A 502 -32.07 26.66 36.66
N THR A 503 -32.27 27.60 37.58
CA THR A 503 -33.47 28.45 37.58
C THR A 503 -33.39 29.46 36.43
N PRO A 504 -34.52 29.81 35.77
CA PRO A 504 -34.56 30.95 34.85
C PRO A 504 -34.12 32.21 35.59
N ALA A 505 -33.24 33.01 34.98
CA ALA A 505 -32.84 34.29 35.55
C ALA A 505 -34.09 35.15 35.83
N ALA A 506 -34.17 35.74 37.03
CA ALA A 506 -35.33 36.49 37.50
C ALA A 506 -35.71 37.68 36.60
N GLU A 507 -34.79 38.17 35.77
CA GLU A 507 -35.04 39.19 34.75
C GLU A 507 -34.64 38.66 33.36
N GLN A 508 -35.60 38.67 32.44
CA GLN A 508 -35.34 38.38 31.03
C GLN A 508 -34.88 39.63 30.32
N MET A 509 -33.57 39.73 30.12
CA MET A 509 -32.96 40.82 29.34
C MET A 509 -33.31 40.68 27.86
N ASN A 510 -33.73 41.79 27.25
CA ASN A 510 -34.01 41.85 25.82
C ASN A 510 -32.71 41.79 25.00
N PHE A 511 -32.83 41.67 23.68
CA PHE A 511 -31.68 41.48 22.79
C PHE A 511 -30.65 42.62 22.89
N VAL A 512 -31.11 43.86 23.05
CA VAL A 512 -30.25 45.05 23.13
C VAL A 512 -29.49 45.07 24.46
N GLU A 513 -30.16 44.72 25.57
CA GLU A 513 -29.53 44.61 26.89
C GLU A 513 -28.50 43.48 26.95
N LYS A 514 -28.78 42.35 26.29
CA LYS A 514 -27.82 41.25 26.15
C LYS A 514 -26.60 41.67 25.33
N LEU A 515 -26.80 42.45 24.25
CA LEU A 515 -25.70 42.96 23.43
C LEU A 515 -24.82 43.93 24.22
N SER A 516 -25.43 44.90 24.92
CA SER A 516 -24.70 45.88 25.74
C SER A 516 -23.93 45.22 26.88
N LYS A 517 -24.54 44.24 27.56
CA LYS A 517 -23.87 43.52 28.65
C LYS A 517 -22.71 42.64 28.16
N ASN A 518 -22.82 42.09 26.94
CA ASN A 518 -21.71 41.38 26.31
C ASN A 518 -20.59 42.32 25.88
N LEU A 519 -20.91 43.51 25.36
CA LEU A 519 -19.92 44.54 25.04
C LEU A 519 -19.16 44.99 26.30
N ASP A 520 -19.88 45.29 27.39
CA ASP A 520 -19.28 45.68 28.66
C ASP A 520 -18.39 44.57 29.26
N ARG A 521 -18.79 43.30 29.10
CA ARG A 521 -17.99 42.15 29.53
C ARG A 521 -16.70 42.02 28.74
N ILE A 522 -16.73 42.30 27.43
CA ILE A 522 -15.55 42.26 26.56
C ILE A 522 -14.61 43.42 26.92
N HIS A 523 -15.13 44.61 27.19
CA HIS A 523 -14.33 45.78 27.52
C HIS A 523 -13.71 45.73 28.93
N ARG A 524 -14.36 45.09 29.91
CA ARG A 524 -13.79 44.92 31.27
C ARG A 524 -12.64 43.91 31.36
N ARG A 525 -12.43 43.05 30.36
CA ARG A 525 -11.28 42.11 30.35
C ARG A 525 -9.97 42.75 29.86
N ILE A 526 -9.97 44.02 29.47
CA ILE A 526 -8.79 44.75 28.98
C ILE A 526 -8.11 45.57 30.10
N THR A 527 -8.50 45.42 31.37
CA THR A 527 -7.78 46.06 32.47
C THR A 527 -7.55 45.07 33.61
N ILE A 528 -6.43 44.36 33.54
CA ILE A 528 -5.39 44.11 34.56
C ILE A 528 -4.26 43.34 33.88
#